data_AF-A0A5C0DP75-F1
#
_entry.id   AF-A0A5C0DP75-F1
#
_cell.length_a   1.000
_cell.length_b   1.000
_cell.length_c   1.000
_cell.angle_alpha   90.00
_cell.angle_beta   90.00
_cell.angle_gamma   90.00
#
_symmetry.space_group_name_H-M   'P 1'
#
loop_
_entity.id
_entity.type
_entity.pdbx_description
1 polymer ?
#
loop_
_entity_poly.entity_id
_entity_poly.type
_entity_poly.pdbx_seq_one_letter_code
_entity_poly.pdbx_strand_id
1 'polypeptide(L)'
;MIVTQDTANIKIQKLCFKLDKLVGKISQAKCQQKRRLKLAATKLRGKIKNLVSELHKKTAKLLVDNFDVILLPTFETSQMSKKGKGRIRSKSVRQMLTLSHYQFKQFIKHKAFEHRKIVLDVNEAYTSKTVSWTGEIVKNLGGSKTIKSPSTNNVMDRDLNGARGIFLRALVDTPWLRENLNLCIC
;
A
#
# COMPACT_ATOMS: atom_id res chain seq x y z
N MET A 1 -1.48 -14.03 -10.70
CA MET A 1 -2.23 -12.78 -10.40
C MET A 1 -1.37 -11.58 -9.98
N ILE A 2 -0.12 -11.75 -9.55
CA ILE A 2 0.75 -10.62 -9.15
C ILE A 2 1.18 -9.75 -10.36
N VAL A 3 1.40 -10.37 -11.53
CA VAL A 3 1.86 -9.70 -12.76
C VAL A 3 0.88 -8.62 -13.27
N THR A 4 -0.42 -8.77 -13.03
CA THR A 4 -1.42 -7.80 -13.51
C THR A 4 -1.44 -6.50 -12.70
N GLN A 5 -1.01 -6.51 -11.43
CA GLN A 5 -0.95 -5.28 -10.62
C GLN A 5 0.25 -4.41 -10.99
N ASP A 6 1.37 -5.01 -11.35
CA ASP A 6 2.57 -4.28 -11.78
C ASP A 6 2.35 -3.51 -13.09
N THR A 7 1.66 -4.11 -14.06
CA THR A 7 1.35 -3.43 -15.34
C THR A 7 0.41 -2.23 -15.14
N ALA A 8 -0.58 -2.35 -14.25
CA ALA A 8 -1.49 -1.27 -13.90
C ALA A 8 -0.75 -0.11 -13.21
N ASN A 9 0.14 -0.43 -12.26
CA ASN A 9 0.97 0.56 -11.58
C ASN A 9 1.90 1.29 -12.54
N ILE A 10 2.53 0.58 -13.49
CA ILE A 10 3.35 1.20 -14.54
C ILE A 10 2.52 2.16 -15.39
N LYS A 11 1.29 1.79 -15.75
CA LYS A 11 0.38 2.63 -16.53
C LYS A 11 -0.02 3.90 -15.77
N ILE A 12 -0.34 3.79 -14.49
CA ILE A 12 -0.64 4.94 -13.62
C ILE A 12 0.59 5.86 -13.54
N GLN A 13 1.79 5.31 -13.32
CA GLN A 13 3.02 6.09 -13.29
C GLN A 13 3.26 6.87 -14.59
N LYS A 14 3.08 6.23 -15.76
CA LYS A 14 3.19 6.89 -17.08
C LYS A 14 2.22 8.07 -17.21
N LEU A 15 1.00 7.94 -16.69
CA LEU A 15 0.02 9.02 -16.70
C LEU A 15 0.40 10.16 -15.74
N CYS A 16 0.94 9.85 -14.57
CA CYS A 16 1.45 10.86 -13.64
C CYS A 16 2.59 11.68 -14.27
N PHE A 17 3.53 11.04 -14.97
CA PHE A 17 4.60 11.76 -15.68
C PHE A 17 4.06 12.68 -16.78
N LYS A 18 3.04 12.24 -17.54
CA LYS A 18 2.36 13.10 -18.53
C LYS A 18 1.68 14.30 -17.86
N LEU A 19 1.07 14.08 -16.71
CA LEU A 19 0.45 15.15 -15.93
C LEU A 19 1.50 16.18 -15.45
N ASP A 20 2.66 15.74 -14.95
CA ASP A 20 3.73 16.67 -14.52
C ASP A 20 4.23 17.54 -15.67
N LYS A 21 4.48 16.93 -16.84
CA LYS A 21 4.89 17.68 -18.04
C LYS A 21 3.85 18.74 -18.42
N LEU A 22 2.56 18.42 -18.29
CA LEU A 22 1.49 19.39 -18.53
C LEU A 22 1.43 20.48 -17.46
N VAL A 23 1.62 20.14 -16.18
CA VAL A 23 1.68 21.12 -15.09
C VAL A 23 2.86 22.09 -15.28
N GLY A 24 4.03 21.60 -15.68
CA GLY A 24 5.17 22.45 -16.03
C GLY A 24 4.87 23.37 -17.23
N LYS A 25 4.13 22.91 -18.23
CA LYS A 25 3.67 23.77 -19.34
C LYS A 25 2.63 24.81 -18.88
N ILE A 26 1.77 24.47 -17.93
CA ILE A 26 0.76 25.39 -17.37
C ILE A 26 1.42 26.58 -16.66
N SER A 27 2.54 26.37 -15.96
CA SER A 27 3.22 27.46 -15.25
C SER A 27 3.80 28.51 -16.20
N GLN A 28 4.15 28.13 -17.43
CA GLN A 28 4.74 29.00 -18.44
C GLN A 28 3.74 29.56 -19.47
N ALA A 29 2.47 29.13 -19.45
CA ALA A 29 1.51 29.47 -20.49
C ALA A 29 0.72 30.77 -20.22
N LYS A 30 0.41 31.51 -21.30
CA LYS A 30 -0.45 32.71 -21.29
C LYS A 30 -1.95 32.35 -21.23
N CYS A 31 -2.80 33.28 -20.78
CA CYS A 31 -4.20 33.09 -20.36
C CYS A 31 -5.02 32.02 -21.11
N GLN A 32 -5.23 32.14 -22.43
CA GLN A 32 -6.11 31.23 -23.18
C GLN A 32 -5.50 29.81 -23.31
N GLN A 33 -4.18 29.73 -23.51
CA GLN A 33 -3.44 28.46 -23.54
C GLN A 33 -3.43 27.80 -22.15
N LYS A 34 -3.29 28.59 -21.09
CA LYS A 34 -3.37 28.12 -19.69
C LYS A 34 -4.72 27.47 -19.40
N ARG A 35 -5.83 28.06 -19.86
CA ARG A 35 -7.18 27.46 -19.73
C ARG A 35 -7.26 26.08 -20.40
N ARG A 36 -6.82 25.98 -21.66
CA ARG A 36 -6.82 24.70 -22.41
C ARG A 36 -5.98 23.63 -21.73
N LEU A 37 -4.78 23.98 -21.26
CA LEU A 37 -3.88 23.06 -20.57
C LEU A 37 -4.45 22.61 -19.22
N LYS A 38 -5.08 23.51 -18.45
CA LYS A 38 -5.78 23.16 -17.20
C LYS A 38 -6.89 22.13 -17.44
N LEU A 39 -7.70 22.31 -18.48
CA LEU A 39 -8.76 21.35 -18.86
C LEU A 39 -8.16 19.97 -19.20
N ALA A 40 -7.08 19.93 -19.98
CA ALA A 40 -6.37 18.70 -20.29
C ALA A 40 -5.81 18.01 -19.04
N ALA A 41 -5.23 18.78 -18.11
CA ALA A 41 -4.74 18.28 -16.83
C ALA A 41 -5.88 17.71 -15.95
N THR A 42 -7.04 18.36 -15.92
CA THR A 42 -8.23 17.87 -15.19
C THR A 42 -8.72 16.55 -15.79
N LYS A 43 -8.78 16.42 -17.13
CA LYS A 43 -9.14 15.16 -17.80
C LYS A 43 -8.17 14.03 -17.42
N LEU A 44 -6.87 14.30 -17.41
CA LEU A 44 -5.86 13.30 -17.00
C LEU A 44 -5.98 12.92 -15.52
N ARG A 45 -6.21 13.88 -14.61
CA ARG A 45 -6.47 13.60 -13.19
C ARG A 45 -7.70 12.72 -13.02
N GLY A 46 -8.78 13.00 -13.75
CA GLY A 46 -9.98 12.16 -13.77
C GLY A 46 -9.68 10.73 -14.23
N LYS A 47 -8.89 10.57 -15.31
CA LYS A 47 -8.48 9.25 -15.79
C LYS A 47 -7.65 8.48 -14.76
N ILE A 48 -6.71 9.13 -14.08
CA ILE A 48 -5.92 8.52 -13.00
C ILE A 48 -6.83 8.09 -11.86
N LYS A 49 -7.75 8.96 -11.41
CA LYS A 49 -8.70 8.66 -10.35
C LYS A 49 -9.59 7.46 -10.70
N ASN A 50 -10.08 7.38 -11.94
CA ASN A 50 -10.90 6.27 -12.39
C ASN A 50 -10.12 4.95 -12.38
N LEU A 51 -8.87 4.95 -12.85
CA LEU A 51 -8.01 3.76 -12.81
C LEU A 51 -7.72 3.29 -11.38
N VAL A 52 -7.44 4.23 -10.46
CA VAL A 52 -7.23 3.91 -9.04
C VAL A 52 -8.52 3.36 -8.41
N SER A 53 -9.68 3.96 -8.72
CA SER A 53 -10.98 3.46 -8.25
C SER A 53 -11.29 2.05 -8.77
N GLU A 54 -11.00 1.78 -10.05
CA GLU A 54 -11.15 0.45 -10.63
C GLU A 54 -10.24 -0.57 -9.94
N LEU A 55 -8.98 -0.21 -9.69
CA LEU A 55 -8.04 -1.03 -8.93
C LEU A 55 -8.58 -1.35 -7.53
N HIS A 56 -9.07 -0.35 -6.80
CA HIS A 56 -9.65 -0.53 -5.47
C HIS A 56 -10.85 -1.48 -5.48
N LYS A 57 -11.76 -1.31 -6.44
CA LYS A 57 -12.95 -2.16 -6.58
C LYS A 57 -12.56 -3.61 -6.86
N LYS A 58 -11.64 -3.84 -7.80
CA LYS A 58 -11.16 -5.18 -8.16
C LYS A 58 -10.44 -5.86 -6.99
N THR A 59 -9.55 -5.14 -6.31
CA THR A 59 -8.81 -5.68 -5.16
C THR A 59 -9.73 -5.96 -3.98
N ALA A 60 -10.65 -5.05 -3.64
CA ALA A 60 -11.57 -5.28 -2.53
C ALA A 60 -12.50 -6.46 -2.81
N LYS A 61 -13.02 -6.59 -4.03
CA LYS A 61 -13.82 -7.75 -4.43
C LYS A 61 -13.03 -9.05 -4.26
N LEU A 62 -11.80 -9.09 -4.77
CA LEU A 62 -10.93 -10.25 -4.60
C LEU A 62 -10.72 -10.62 -3.13
N LEU A 63 -10.50 -9.64 -2.25
CA LEU A 63 -10.24 -9.91 -0.85
C LEU A 63 -11.50 -10.40 -0.11
N VAL A 64 -12.64 -9.77 -0.36
CA VAL A 64 -13.91 -10.10 0.29
C VAL A 64 -14.47 -11.45 -0.16
N ASP A 65 -14.27 -11.81 -1.44
CA ASP A 65 -14.75 -13.08 -2.00
C ASP A 65 -13.93 -14.28 -1.50
N ASN A 66 -12.64 -14.11 -1.20
CA ASN A 66 -11.73 -15.21 -0.86
C ASN A 66 -11.42 -15.36 0.64
N PHE A 67 -11.59 -14.31 1.45
CA PHE A 67 -11.14 -14.32 2.85
C PHE A 67 -12.24 -13.85 3.81
N ASP A 68 -12.32 -14.47 4.99
CA ASP A 68 -13.25 -14.11 6.07
C ASP A 68 -12.72 -12.99 6.96
N VAL A 69 -11.41 -13.01 7.21
CA VAL A 69 -10.70 -12.03 8.02
C VAL A 69 -9.62 -11.36 7.17
N ILE A 70 -9.66 -10.04 7.09
CA ILE A 70 -8.74 -9.21 6.31
C ILE A 70 -7.97 -8.30 7.26
N LEU A 71 -6.64 -8.44 7.26
CA LEU A 71 -5.75 -7.59 8.05
C LEU A 71 -5.30 -6.39 7.21
N LEU A 72 -5.59 -5.18 7.70
CA LEU A 72 -5.13 -3.94 7.09
C LEU A 72 -4.09 -3.26 7.96
N PRO A 73 -2.84 -3.13 7.50
CA PRO A 73 -1.85 -2.34 8.22
C PRO A 73 -2.27 -0.86 8.26
N THR A 74 -2.04 -0.22 9.41
CA THR A 74 -2.31 1.21 9.60
C THR A 74 -1.26 2.05 8.88
N PHE A 75 -1.58 2.49 7.67
CA PHE A 75 -0.74 3.42 6.92
C PHE A 75 -0.95 4.86 7.39
N GLU A 76 -0.06 5.39 8.23
CA GLU A 76 -0.03 6.81 8.57
C GLU A 76 0.57 7.64 7.43
N THR A 77 -0.16 7.74 6.31
CA THR A 77 0.33 8.41 5.09
C THR A 77 0.76 9.86 5.32
N SER A 78 0.14 10.54 6.28
CA SER A 78 0.51 11.91 6.67
C SER A 78 1.91 11.95 7.26
N GLN A 79 2.24 11.09 8.22
CA GLN A 79 3.58 11.00 8.81
C GLN A 79 4.61 10.51 7.80
N MET A 80 4.26 9.50 6.98
CA MET A 80 5.14 8.96 5.94
C MET A 80 5.47 9.96 4.81
N SER A 81 4.64 10.99 4.63
CA SER A 81 4.85 12.04 3.62
C SER A 81 5.67 13.23 4.12
N LYS A 82 5.84 13.40 5.44
CA LYS A 82 6.58 14.52 6.03
C LYS A 82 8.07 14.43 5.68
N LYS A 83 8.69 15.59 5.47
CA LYS A 83 10.14 15.68 5.21
C LYS A 83 10.89 15.55 6.55
N GLY A 84 11.76 14.56 6.67
CA GLY A 84 12.59 14.31 7.87
C GLY A 84 13.76 13.34 7.61
N LYS A 85 14.54 13.00 8.64
CA LYS A 85 15.63 12.00 8.57
C LYS A 85 15.04 10.58 8.37
N GLY A 86 15.64 9.75 7.50
CA GLY A 86 15.13 8.40 7.16
C GLY A 86 14.11 8.35 6.02
N ARG A 87 14.24 9.26 5.04
CA ARG A 87 13.17 9.64 4.11
C ARG A 87 12.86 8.60 3.03
N ILE A 88 11.56 8.36 2.82
CA ILE A 88 11.03 7.66 1.65
C ILE A 88 11.28 8.51 0.39
N ARG A 89 11.77 7.88 -0.69
CA ARG A 89 12.04 8.57 -1.97
C ARG A 89 10.78 9.30 -2.46
N SER A 90 10.95 10.50 -3.02
CA SER A 90 9.84 11.34 -3.52
C SER A 90 8.91 10.59 -4.50
N LYS A 91 9.48 9.72 -5.34
CA LYS A 91 8.73 8.84 -6.25
C LYS A 91 7.79 7.89 -5.49
N SER A 92 8.25 7.28 -4.42
CA SER A 92 7.47 6.35 -3.60
C SER A 92 6.38 7.08 -2.80
N VAL A 93 6.69 8.25 -2.21
CA VAL A 93 5.67 9.10 -1.55
C VAL A 93 4.57 9.49 -2.54
N ARG A 94 4.95 9.87 -3.76
CA ARG A 94 3.96 10.21 -4.80
C ARG A 94 3.08 9.03 -5.19
N GLN A 95 3.65 7.84 -5.34
CA GLN A 95 2.88 6.64 -5.66
C GLN A 95 1.88 6.32 -4.54
N MET A 96 2.34 6.37 -3.29
CA MET A 96 1.50 6.19 -2.10
C MET A 96 0.32 7.17 -2.07
N LEU A 97 0.57 8.46 -2.32
CA LEU A 97 -0.49 9.47 -2.38
C LEU A 97 -1.43 9.27 -3.58
N THR A 98 -0.91 8.81 -4.73
CA THR A 98 -1.72 8.56 -5.92
C THR A 98 -2.69 7.40 -5.69
N LEU A 99 -2.23 6.34 -5.03
CA LEU A 99 -3.05 5.17 -4.70
C LEU A 99 -4.11 5.46 -3.64
N SER A 100 -4.01 6.56 -2.89
CA SER A 100 -5.07 6.98 -1.95
C SER A 100 -5.46 5.86 -0.96
N HIS A 101 -4.47 5.24 -0.32
CA HIS A 101 -4.65 4.08 0.57
C HIS A 101 -5.74 4.27 1.65
N TYR A 102 -5.89 5.48 2.18
CA TYR A 102 -6.96 5.79 3.12
C TYR A 102 -8.36 5.58 2.51
N GLN A 103 -8.57 6.01 1.26
CA GLN A 103 -9.85 5.78 0.56
C GLN A 103 -10.08 4.29 0.32
N PHE A 104 -9.04 3.53 0.00
CA PHE A 104 -9.14 2.07 -0.13
C PHE A 104 -9.55 1.42 1.20
N LYS A 105 -8.93 1.82 2.32
CA LYS A 105 -9.27 1.36 3.67
C LYS A 105 -10.75 1.59 4.01
N GLN A 106 -11.28 2.79 3.73
CA GLN A 106 -12.70 3.07 3.96
C GLN A 106 -13.59 2.20 3.06
N PHE A 107 -13.22 2.06 1.79
CA PHE A 107 -13.98 1.29 0.81
C PHE A 107 -14.04 -0.20 1.15
N ILE A 108 -12.92 -0.82 1.52
CA ILE A 108 -12.89 -2.25 1.87
C ILE A 108 -13.61 -2.51 3.18
N LYS A 109 -13.56 -1.60 4.17
CA LYS A 109 -14.37 -1.73 5.40
C LYS A 109 -15.85 -1.74 5.10
N HIS A 110 -16.31 -0.85 4.22
CA HIS A 110 -17.70 -0.82 3.77
C HIS A 110 -18.10 -2.10 3.04
N LYS A 111 -17.25 -2.60 2.14
CA LYS A 111 -17.53 -3.84 1.40
C LYS A 111 -17.48 -5.08 2.28
N ALA A 112 -16.54 -5.15 3.21
CA ALA A 112 -16.49 -6.22 4.18
C ALA A 112 -17.75 -6.24 5.06
N PHE A 113 -18.24 -5.07 5.49
CA PHE A 113 -19.49 -4.96 6.23
C PHE A 113 -20.69 -5.50 5.45
N GLU A 114 -20.84 -5.14 4.17
CA GLU A 114 -21.89 -5.68 3.29
C GLU A 114 -21.86 -7.21 3.20
N HIS A 115 -20.66 -7.79 3.17
CA HIS A 115 -20.45 -9.23 3.01
C HIS A 115 -20.25 -9.98 4.34
N ARG A 116 -20.49 -9.32 5.49
CA ARG A 116 -20.30 -9.86 6.85
C ARG A 116 -18.89 -10.42 7.10
N LYS A 117 -17.87 -9.78 6.53
CA LYS A 117 -16.45 -10.09 6.69
C LYS A 117 -15.82 -9.18 7.74
N ILE A 118 -14.75 -9.65 8.36
CA ILE A 118 -14.05 -8.91 9.43
C ILE A 118 -12.82 -8.23 8.84
N VAL A 119 -12.67 -6.92 9.10
CA VAL A 119 -11.49 -6.14 8.74
C VAL A 119 -10.84 -5.59 9.99
N LEU A 120 -9.60 -6.00 10.27
CA LEU A 120 -8.85 -5.56 11.44
C LEU A 120 -7.77 -4.57 11.02
N ASP A 121 -7.69 -3.45 11.75
CA ASP A 121 -6.59 -2.51 11.61
C ASP A 121 -5.42 -2.99 12.49
N VAL A 122 -4.28 -3.30 11.87
CA VAL A 122 -3.10 -3.83 12.56
C VAL A 122 -1.98 -2.80 12.55
N ASN A 123 -1.28 -2.65 13.67
CA ASN A 123 -0.11 -1.78 13.74
C ASN A 123 1.08 -2.40 12.98
N GLU A 124 1.64 -1.67 12.02
CA GLU A 124 2.77 -2.13 11.18
C GLU A 124 4.14 -1.91 11.84
N ALA A 125 4.21 -1.38 13.06
CA ALA A 125 5.47 -1.03 13.72
C ALA A 125 6.48 -2.20 13.73
N TYR A 126 7.69 -1.93 13.22
CA TYR A 126 8.83 -2.86 13.14
C TYR A 126 8.64 -4.15 12.30
N THR A 127 7.48 -4.38 11.69
CA THR A 127 7.20 -5.62 10.92
C THR A 127 8.09 -5.81 9.70
N SER A 128 8.56 -4.73 9.07
CA SER A 128 9.43 -4.79 7.88
C SER A 128 10.93 -4.98 8.20
N LYS A 129 11.35 -4.72 9.44
CA LYS A 129 12.76 -4.84 9.88
C LYS A 129 13.01 -6.07 10.74
N THR A 130 11.97 -6.64 11.32
CA THR A 130 12.05 -7.82 12.15
C THR A 130 11.94 -9.08 11.30
N VAL A 131 12.87 -10.01 11.47
CA VAL A 131 12.83 -11.33 10.84
C VAL A 131 11.66 -12.11 11.45
N SER A 132 10.68 -12.51 10.63
CA SER A 132 9.44 -13.12 11.11
C SER A 132 9.60 -14.50 11.76
N TRP A 133 10.70 -15.22 11.49
CA TRP A 133 10.96 -16.56 12.03
C TRP A 133 11.96 -16.60 13.19
N THR A 134 12.87 -15.63 13.31
CA THR A 134 13.83 -15.55 14.43
C THR A 134 13.52 -14.42 15.42
N GLY A 135 12.72 -13.43 15.04
CA GLY A 135 12.43 -12.24 15.87
C GLY A 135 13.55 -11.19 15.87
N GLU A 136 14.63 -11.39 15.10
CA GLU A 136 15.78 -10.48 15.09
C GLU A 136 15.49 -9.17 14.34
N ILE A 137 15.98 -8.05 14.85
CA ILE A 137 15.83 -6.75 14.20
C ILE A 137 17.03 -6.45 13.31
N VAL A 138 16.79 -6.35 12.00
CA VAL A 138 17.80 -5.95 11.03
C VAL A 138 17.88 -4.42 10.97
N LYS A 139 18.89 -3.85 11.65
CA LYS A 139 19.09 -2.39 11.77
C LYS A 139 19.36 -1.69 10.43
N ASN A 140 20.09 -2.34 9.52
CA ASN A 140 20.59 -1.74 8.27
C ASN A 140 19.86 -2.21 6.99
N LEU A 141 18.57 -2.53 7.07
CA LEU A 141 17.83 -3.14 5.96
C LEU A 141 17.62 -2.19 4.75
N GLY A 142 17.53 -0.87 4.99
CA GLY A 142 17.37 0.14 3.94
C GLY A 142 16.25 -0.17 2.94
N GLY A 143 16.55 -0.05 1.64
CA GLY A 143 15.64 -0.37 0.53
C GLY A 143 15.82 -1.75 -0.12
N SER A 144 16.51 -2.69 0.55
CA SER A 144 16.70 -4.07 0.04
C SER A 144 15.36 -4.78 -0.23
N LYS A 145 15.24 -5.59 -1.27
CA LYS A 145 14.01 -6.38 -1.50
C LYS A 145 13.94 -7.65 -0.66
N THR A 146 15.06 -8.08 -0.14
CA THR A 146 15.18 -9.30 0.66
C THR A 146 15.64 -8.97 2.07
N ILE A 147 15.20 -9.78 3.02
CA ILE A 147 15.69 -9.80 4.40
C ILE A 147 16.53 -11.05 4.62
N LYS A 148 17.70 -10.87 5.22
CA LYS A 148 18.60 -11.95 5.60
C LYS A 148 18.73 -11.98 7.12
N SER A 149 18.49 -13.14 7.72
CA SER A 149 18.69 -13.33 9.17
C SER A 149 20.18 -13.34 9.50
N PRO A 150 20.64 -12.54 10.48
CA PRO A 150 22.01 -12.58 10.96
C PRO A 150 22.43 -13.92 11.57
N SER A 151 21.53 -14.61 12.29
CA SER A 151 21.84 -15.90 12.94
C SER A 151 21.76 -17.09 11.99
N THR A 152 20.69 -17.18 11.21
CA THR A 152 20.41 -18.38 10.40
C THR A 152 20.90 -18.28 8.97
N ASN A 153 21.38 -17.11 8.52
CA ASN A 153 21.73 -16.80 7.14
C ASN A 153 20.60 -17.00 6.09
N ASN A 154 19.41 -17.41 6.52
CA ASN A 154 18.25 -17.60 5.66
C ASN A 154 17.77 -16.27 5.07
N VAL A 155 17.30 -16.34 3.83
CA VAL A 155 16.86 -15.19 3.04
C VAL A 155 15.39 -15.36 2.68
N MET A 156 14.63 -14.28 2.83
CA MET A 156 13.23 -14.23 2.41
C MET A 156 12.94 -12.90 1.71
N ASP A 157 11.92 -12.90 0.85
CA ASP A 157 11.37 -11.66 0.31
C ASP A 157 10.82 -10.78 1.46
N ARG A 158 11.10 -9.48 1.40
CA ARG A 158 10.72 -8.54 2.45
C ARG A 158 9.21 -8.42 2.57
N ASP A 159 8.47 -8.42 1.47
CA ASP A 159 7.03 -8.20 1.49
C ASP A 159 6.33 -9.43 2.10
N LEU A 160 6.82 -10.64 1.79
CA LEU A 160 6.39 -11.87 2.47
C LEU A 160 6.70 -11.85 3.97
N ASN A 161 7.88 -11.35 4.34
CA ASN A 161 8.26 -11.21 5.75
C ASN A 161 7.38 -10.22 6.49
N GLY A 162 7.10 -9.08 5.87
CA GLY A 162 6.20 -8.06 6.42
C GLY A 162 4.78 -8.59 6.58
N ALA A 163 4.25 -9.29 5.58
CA ALA A 163 2.93 -9.91 5.67
C ALA A 163 2.82 -10.91 6.83
N ARG A 164 3.84 -11.77 7.01
CA ARG A 164 3.92 -12.69 8.16
C ARG A 164 4.02 -11.93 9.49
N GLY A 165 4.85 -10.89 9.54
CA GLY A 165 4.99 -10.06 10.74
C GLY A 165 3.68 -9.39 11.15
N ILE A 166 2.90 -8.87 10.18
CA ILE A 166 1.57 -8.30 10.42
C ILE A 166 0.62 -9.37 10.95
N PHE A 167 0.62 -10.57 10.38
CA PHE A 167 -0.22 -11.67 10.85
C PHE A 167 0.12 -12.09 12.29
N LEU A 168 1.41 -12.32 12.58
CA LEU A 168 1.87 -12.65 13.94
C LEU A 168 1.51 -11.55 14.94
N ARG A 169 1.63 -10.28 14.54
CA ARG A 169 1.25 -9.16 15.38
C ARG A 169 -0.25 -9.14 15.66
N ALA A 170 -1.08 -9.39 14.66
CA ALA A 170 -2.54 -9.44 14.80
C ALA A 170 -2.99 -10.55 15.76
N LEU A 171 -2.33 -11.72 15.74
CA LEU A 171 -2.60 -12.82 16.66
C LEU A 171 -2.28 -12.46 18.12
N VAL A 172 -1.22 -11.68 18.35
CA VAL A 172 -0.82 -11.25 19.69
C VAL A 172 -1.74 -10.15 20.21
N ASP A 173 -2.03 -9.15 19.37
CA ASP A 173 -2.82 -7.98 19.75
C ASP A 173 -4.34 -8.30 19.85
N THR A 174 -4.82 -9.40 19.27
CA THR A 174 -6.25 -9.76 19.20
C THR A 174 -6.52 -11.17 19.76
N PRO A 175 -6.74 -11.32 21.08
CA PRO A 175 -6.94 -12.64 21.71
C PRO A 175 -8.08 -13.47 21.10
N TRP A 176 -9.21 -12.83 20.76
CA TRP A 176 -10.34 -13.50 20.11
C TRP A 176 -9.97 -14.12 18.74
N LEU A 177 -9.08 -13.48 17.97
CA LEU A 177 -8.64 -14.02 16.68
C LEU A 177 -7.85 -15.32 16.87
N ARG A 178 -7.06 -15.40 17.95
CA ARG A 178 -6.29 -16.59 18.33
C ARG A 178 -7.19 -17.75 18.79
N GLU A 179 -8.33 -17.45 19.41
CA GLU A 179 -9.29 -18.47 19.87
C GLU A 179 -10.14 -19.03 18.72
N ASN A 180 -10.45 -18.22 17.71
CA ASN A 180 -11.31 -18.62 16.59
C ASN A 180 -10.53 -19.21 15.41
N LEU A 181 -9.26 -18.84 15.26
CA LEU A 181 -8.33 -19.62 14.47
C LEU A 181 -7.92 -20.79 15.36
N ASN A 182 -8.46 -21.99 15.12
CA ASN A 182 -7.92 -23.23 15.68
C ASN A 182 -6.49 -23.45 15.16
N LEU A 183 -5.56 -22.61 15.60
CA LEU A 183 -4.12 -22.83 15.51
C LEU A 183 -3.84 -23.90 16.56
N CYS A 184 -4.17 -25.13 16.19
CA CYS A 184 -3.56 -26.31 16.78
C CYS A 184 -2.06 -26.17 16.44
N ILE A 185 -1.33 -25.48 17.32
CA ILE A 185 0.12 -25.55 17.35
C ILE A 185 0.40 -26.95 17.91
N CYS A 186 0.42 -27.93 17.01
CA CYS A 186 1.07 -29.20 17.25
C CYS A 186 2.59 -29.02 17.07
#